data_AF-A0A3A8AF66-F1
#
_entry.id   AF-A0A3A8AF66-F1
#
_cell.length_a   1.000
_cell.length_b   1.000
_cell.length_c   1.000
_cell.angle_alpha   90.00
_cell.angle_beta   90.00
_cell.angle_gamma   90.00
#
_symmetry.space_group_name_H-M   'P 1'
#
loop_
_entity.id
_entity.type
_entity.pdbx_description
1 polymer ?
#
loop_
_entity_poly.entity_id
_entity_poly.type
_entity_poly.pdbx_seq_one_letter_code
_entity_poly.pdbx_strand_id
1 'polypeptide(L)'
;MGLNIKNERVHQLAKELALKRNSTMTAVILDALESELERDQARSDEAQRHRIKAREQFLAHRDSMKELPAGYTSSHDDLYDEDGFPA
;
A
#
# COMPACT_ATOMS: atom_id res chain seq x y z
N MET A 1 -11.52 30.16 0.89
CA MET A 1 -12.24 30.12 2.19
C MET A 1 -11.22 30.10 3.32
N GLY A 2 -11.56 30.55 4.53
CA GLY A 2 -10.63 30.59 5.68
C GLY A 2 -10.77 29.36 6.58
N LEU A 3 -9.65 28.76 6.99
CA LEU A 3 -9.59 27.67 7.95
C LEU A 3 -9.40 28.22 9.37
N ASN A 4 -10.31 27.92 10.30
CA ASN A 4 -10.19 28.35 11.70
C ASN A 4 -9.66 27.21 12.57
N ILE A 5 -8.44 27.34 13.08
CA ILE A 5 -7.81 26.36 13.97
C ILE A 5 -7.68 26.95 15.37
N LYS A 6 -8.51 26.47 16.30
CA LYS A 6 -8.49 26.89 17.71
C LYS A 6 -7.63 25.94 18.55
N ASN A 7 -6.34 25.85 18.21
CA ASN A 7 -5.38 25.03 18.93
C ASN A 7 -4.06 25.79 19.11
N GLU A 8 -3.70 26.05 20.37
CA GLU A 8 -2.50 26.82 20.73
C GLU A 8 -1.20 26.16 20.25
N ARG A 9 -1.13 24.82 20.29
CA ARG A 9 0.05 24.09 19.85
C ARG A 9 0.26 24.23 18.34
N VAL A 10 -0.81 24.17 17.55
CA VAL A 10 -0.73 24.38 16.09
C VAL A 10 -0.25 25.80 15.78
N HIS A 11 -0.78 26.80 16.48
CA HIS A 11 -0.36 28.19 16.30
C HIS A 11 1.14 28.38 16.61
N GLN A 12 1.62 27.81 17.73
CA GLN A 12 3.05 27.85 18.09
C GLN A 12 3.94 27.19 17.03
N LEU A 13 3.57 25.99 16.57
CA LEU A 13 4.33 25.25 15.55
C LEU A 13 4.38 26.01 14.22
N ALA A 14 3.24 26.52 13.77
CA ALA A 14 3.17 27.29 12.53
C ALA A 14 3.99 28.59 12.63
N LYS A 15 3.98 29.26 13.79
CA LYS A 15 4.79 30.46 14.03
C LYS A 15 6.28 30.14 14.01
N GLU A 16 6.71 29.08 14.69
CA GLU A 16 8.11 28.65 14.71
C GLU A 16 8.60 28.28 13.31
N LEU A 17 7.79 27.52 12.56
CA LEU A 17 8.14 27.09 11.20
C LEU A 17 8.20 28.28 10.23
N ALA A 18 7.26 29.21 10.34
CA ALA A 18 7.24 30.44 9.56
C ALA A 18 8.50 31.28 9.78
N LEU A 19 8.93 31.44 11.04
CA LEU A 19 10.17 32.14 11.40
C LEU A 19 11.40 31.45 10.80
N LYS A 20 11.51 30.12 10.94
CA LYS A 20 12.65 29.36 10.41
C LYS A 20 12.75 29.42 8.88
N ARG A 21 11.61 29.50 8.18
CA ARG A 21 11.53 29.51 6.72
C ARG A 21 11.42 30.90 6.10
N ASN A 22 11.47 31.96 6.93
CA ASN A 22 11.22 33.34 6.51
C ASN A 22 9.95 33.48 5.64
N SER A 23 8.84 32.92 6.13
CA SER A 23 7.57 32.84 5.39
C SER A 23 6.39 33.15 6.31
N THR A 24 5.16 33.12 5.79
CA THR A 24 3.95 33.34 6.59
C THR A 24 3.45 32.03 7.21
N MET A 25 2.73 32.11 8.33
CA MET A 25 2.12 30.94 8.98
C MET A 25 1.21 30.18 8.03
N THR A 26 0.39 30.89 7.24
CA THR A 26 -0.49 30.27 6.24
C THR A 26 0.29 29.54 5.16
N ALA A 27 1.35 30.15 4.63
CA ALA A 27 2.17 29.53 3.59
C ALA A 27 2.89 28.26 4.09
N VAL A 28 3.44 28.28 5.30
CA VAL A 28 4.09 27.07 5.83
C VAL A 28 3.11 25.97 6.22
N ILE A 29 1.89 26.34 6.66
CA ILE A 29 0.83 25.35 6.89
C ILE A 29 0.40 24.71 5.58
N LEU A 30 0.18 25.52 4.53
CA LEU A 30 -0.20 25.00 3.21
C LEU A 30 0.87 24.05 2.67
N ASP A 31 2.13 24.49 2.65
CA ASP A 31 3.26 23.67 2.18
C ASP A 31 3.42 22.37 2.98
N ALA A 32 3.23 22.43 4.30
CA ALA A 32 3.30 21.22 5.14
C ALA A 32 2.17 20.23 4.84
N LEU A 33 0.96 20.72 4.57
CA LEU A 33 -0.19 19.90 4.21
C LEU A 33 -0.03 19.29 2.82
N GLU A 34 0.38 20.08 1.83
CA GLU A 34 0.65 19.62 0.47
C GLU A 34 1.75 18.53 0.48
N SER A 35 2.85 18.79 1.19
CA SER A 35 3.94 17.82 1.35
C SER A 35 3.50 16.51 2.01
N GLU A 36 2.60 16.55 3.00
CA GLU A 36 2.12 15.33 3.65
C GLU A 36 1.16 14.55 2.76
N LEU A 37 0.30 15.23 2.01
CA LEU A 37 -0.58 14.59 1.02
C LEU A 37 0.24 13.92 -0.09
N GLU A 38 1.28 14.58 -0.58
CA GLU A 38 2.19 13.99 -1.58
C GLU A 38 2.89 12.73 -1.06
N ARG A 39 3.40 12.78 0.19
CA ARG A 39 3.97 11.59 0.85
C ARG A 39 2.96 10.45 0.96
N ASP A 40 1.72 10.76 1.30
CA ASP A 40 0.68 9.74 1.46
C ASP A 40 0.29 9.09 0.12
N GLN A 41 0.15 9.91 -0.92
CA GLN A 41 -0.07 9.46 -2.29
C GLN A 41 1.07 8.53 -2.74
N ALA A 42 2.33 8.94 -2.52
CA ALA A 42 3.50 8.15 -2.89
C ALA A 42 3.54 6.79 -2.16
N ARG A 43 3.20 6.76 -0.85
CA ARG A 43 3.09 5.51 -0.07
C ARG A 43 2.00 4.59 -0.62
N SER A 44 0.84 5.14 -0.98
CA SER A 44 -0.26 4.38 -1.58
C SER A 44 0.14 3.77 -2.92
N ASP A 45 0.80 4.56 -3.78
CA ASP A 45 1.26 4.11 -5.09
C ASP A 45 2.35 3.04 -4.99
N GLU A 46 3.26 3.15 -4.01
CA GLU A 46 4.24 2.12 -3.71
C GLU A 46 3.57 0.82 -3.25
N ALA A 47 2.63 0.90 -2.30
CA ALA A 47 1.88 -0.26 -1.84
C ALA A 47 1.10 -0.93 -3.00
N GLN A 48 0.50 -0.13 -3.88
CA GLN A 48 -0.19 -0.63 -5.08
C GLN A 48 0.78 -1.32 -6.04
N ARG A 49 1.94 -0.71 -6.32
CA ARG A 49 2.98 -1.31 -7.17
C ARG A 49 3.49 -2.63 -6.60
N HIS A 50 3.71 -2.71 -5.29
CA HIS A 50 4.08 -3.96 -4.62
C HIS A 50 3.02 -5.06 -4.79
N ARG A 51 1.74 -4.72 -4.64
CA ARG A 51 0.63 -5.67 -4.85
C ARG A 51 0.56 -6.19 -6.29
N ILE A 52 0.72 -5.29 -7.27
CA ILE A 52 0.72 -5.66 -8.69
C ILE A 52 1.90 -6.61 -8.98
N LYS A 53 3.11 -6.24 -8.54
CA LYS A 53 4.31 -7.07 -8.73
C LYS A 53 4.18 -8.46 -8.09
N ALA A 54 3.65 -8.53 -6.86
CA ALA A 54 3.40 -9.80 -6.19
C ALA A 54 2.41 -10.69 -6.98
N ARG A 55 1.35 -10.09 -7.53
CA ARG A 55 0.39 -10.79 -8.39
C ARG A 55 1.04 -11.32 -9.66
N GLU A 56 1.85 -10.51 -10.34
CA GLU A 56 2.56 -10.90 -11.55
C GLU A 56 3.53 -12.06 -11.29
N GLN A 57 4.30 -11.98 -10.19
CA GLN A 57 5.19 -13.06 -9.76
C GLN A 57 4.43 -14.36 -9.50
N PHE A 58 3.29 -14.29 -8.81
CA PHE A 58 2.45 -15.46 -8.55
C PHE A 58 1.92 -16.08 -9.85
N LEU A 59 1.42 -15.26 -10.78
CA LEU A 59 0.90 -15.74 -12.07
C LEU A 59 2.01 -16.40 -12.91
N ALA A 60 3.19 -15.78 -12.99
CA ALA A 60 4.34 -16.34 -13.69
C ALA A 60 4.77 -17.68 -13.09
N HIS A 61 4.80 -17.79 -11.76
CA HIS A 61 5.12 -19.04 -11.07
C HIS A 61 4.07 -20.13 -11.36
N ARG A 62 2.77 -19.80 -11.30
CA ARG A 62 1.70 -20.73 -11.68
C ARG A 62 1.84 -21.21 -13.12
N ASP A 63 2.11 -20.30 -14.05
CA ASP A 63 2.21 -20.65 -15.47
C ASP A 63 3.46 -21.52 -15.74
N SER A 64 4.57 -21.33 -15.03
CA SER A 64 5.71 -22.26 -15.09
C SER A 64 5.39 -23.67 -14.57
N MET A 65 4.40 -23.80 -13.67
CA MET A 65 3.95 -25.10 -13.16
C MET A 65 2.96 -25.82 -14.09
N LYS A 66 2.43 -25.16 -15.13
CA LYS A 66 1.57 -25.83 -16.14
C LYS A 66 2.35 -26.76 -17.07
N GLU A 67 3.68 -26.69 -17.06
CA GLU A 67 4.56 -27.63 -17.78
C GLU A 67 4.76 -28.96 -17.03
N LEU A 68 3.94 -29.24 -16.00
CA LEU A 68 3.91 -30.57 -15.39
C LEU A 68 3.57 -31.63 -16.46
N PRO A 69 4.32 -32.75 -16.53
CA PRO A 69 4.05 -33.81 -17.49
C PRO A 69 2.60 -34.28 -17.39
N ALA A 70 1.98 -34.59 -18.54
CA ALA A 70 0.62 -35.12 -18.58
C ALA A 70 0.48 -36.32 -17.61
N GLY A 71 -0.41 -36.20 -16.63
CA GLY A 71 -0.63 -37.21 -15.58
C GLY A 71 -0.30 -36.74 -14.16
N TYR A 72 0.47 -35.66 -13.97
CA TYR A 72 0.63 -35.02 -12.66
C TYR A 72 -0.51 -34.05 -12.41
N THR A 73 -1.50 -34.50 -11.65
CA THR A 73 -2.64 -33.67 -11.22
C THR A 73 -2.58 -33.50 -9.70
N SER A 74 -3.15 -32.41 -9.19
CA SER A 74 -3.43 -32.26 -7.75
C SER A 74 -4.75 -32.94 -7.35
N SER A 75 -5.31 -33.82 -8.20
CA SER A 75 -6.35 -34.75 -7.75
C SER A 75 -5.64 -35.84 -6.95
N HIS A 76 -6.23 -36.16 -5.81
CA HIS A 76 -5.75 -37.20 -4.88
C HIS A 76 -6.85 -38.26 -4.75
N ASP A 77 -7.67 -38.40 -5.78
CA ASP A 77 -8.85 -39.27 -5.80
C ASP A 77 -8.44 -40.76 -5.73
N ASP A 78 -7.16 -41.06 -5.95
CA ASP A 78 -6.53 -42.36 -5.78
C ASP A 78 -6.16 -42.68 -4.32
N LEU A 79 -6.07 -41.67 -3.44
CA LEU A 79 -5.74 -41.83 -2.02
C LEU A 79 -6.97 -42.04 -1.14
N TYR A 80 -8.17 -41.82 -1.67
CA TYR A 80 -9.42 -41.92 -0.91
C TYR A 80 -10.41 -42.87 -1.62
N ASP A 81 -11.17 -43.62 -0.83
CA ASP A 81 -12.26 -44.46 -1.32
C ASP A 81 -13.49 -43.63 -1.73
N GLU A 82 -14.53 -44.31 -2.20
CA GLU A 82 -15.78 -43.69 -2.67
C GLU A 82 -16.54 -42.91 -1.58
N ASP A 83 -16.25 -43.18 -0.31
CA ASP A 83 -16.79 -42.49 0.86
C ASP A 83 -15.86 -41.36 1.36
N GLY A 84 -14.67 -41.20 0.75
CA GLY A 84 -13.69 -40.17 1.08
C GLY A 84 -12.76 -40.55 2.25
N PHE A 85 -12.68 -41.82 2.64
CA PHE A 85 -11.71 -42.30 3.63
C PHE A 85 -10.40 -42.74 2.97
N PRO A 86 -9.25 -42.66 3.68
CA PRO A 86 -7.98 -43.15 3.15
C PRO A 86 -8.09 -44.63 2.77
N ALA A 87 -7.80 -44.93 1.51
CA ALA A 87 -7.82 -46.30 0.96
C ALA A 87 -6.63 -47.15 1.45
#